data_AF-F9PJ73-F1
#
_entry.id   AF-F9PJ73-F1
#
_cell.length_a   1.000
_cell.length_b   1.000
_cell.length_c   1.000
_cell.angle_alpha   90.00
_cell.angle_beta   90.00
_cell.angle_gamma   90.00
#
_symmetry.space_group_name_H-M   'P 1'
#
loop_
_entity.id
_entity.type
_entity.pdbx_description
1 polymer ?
#
loop_
_entity_poly.entity_id
_entity_poly.type
_entity_poly.pdbx_seq_one_letter_code
_entity_poly.pdbx_strand_id
1 'polypeptide(L)' 'MTRNIHTMTTMTTPATGPAATDALADEAAIRELFAARAELDSLGATASPSRLERALERLEAAQRASERTLAQAA' A
#
# COMPACT_ATOMS: atom_id res chain seq x y z
N MET A 1 -28.99 -42.13 18.42
CA MET A 1 -28.38 -41.13 19.32
C MET A 1 -27.45 -40.26 18.48
N THR A 2 -28.02 -39.24 17.83
CA THR A 2 -27.35 -38.43 16.82
C THR A 2 -26.54 -37.34 17.51
N ARG A 3 -25.22 -37.32 17.32
CA ARG A 3 -24.35 -36.26 17.84
C ARG A 3 -24.49 -35.03 16.93
N ASN A 4 -25.22 -34.02 17.39
CA ASN A 4 -25.19 -32.70 16.76
C ASN A 4 -23.87 -32.03 17.10
N ILE A 5 -22.95 -32.03 16.13
CA ILE A 5 -21.76 -31.17 16.14
C ILE A 5 -22.21 -29.73 15.87
N HIS A 6 -22.37 -28.93 16.93
CA HIS A 6 -22.44 -27.48 16.78
C HIS A 6 -21.04 -26.98 16.42
N THR A 7 -20.70 -26.99 15.13
CA THR A 7 -19.62 -26.15 14.61
C THR A 7 -20.10 -24.71 14.64
N MET A 8 -19.94 -24.04 15.79
CA MET A 8 -19.89 -22.58 15.85
C MET A 8 -18.54 -22.16 15.27
N THR A 9 -18.40 -22.27 13.95
CA THR A 9 -17.38 -21.51 13.24
C THR A 9 -17.85 -20.07 13.32
N THR A 10 -17.33 -19.33 14.29
CA THR A 10 -17.30 -17.87 14.25
C THR A 10 -16.55 -17.51 12.98
N MET A 11 -17.29 -17.35 11.89
CA MET A 11 -16.85 -16.59 10.75
C MET A 11 -16.69 -15.17 11.28
N THR A 12 -15.49 -14.87 11.78
CA THR A 12 -15.01 -13.50 11.85
C THR A 12 -14.95 -13.05 10.40
N THR A 13 -16.09 -12.60 9.88
CA THR A 13 -16.17 -11.79 8.68
C THR A 13 -15.11 -10.72 8.89
N PRO A 14 -14.06 -10.61 8.05
CA PRO A 14 -13.24 -9.42 8.10
C PRO A 14 -14.25 -8.30 7.89
N ALA A 15 -14.37 -7.42 8.89
CA ALA A 15 -15.16 -6.24 8.77
C ALA A 15 -14.49 -5.37 7.70
N THR A 16 -14.70 -5.71 6.43
CA THR A 16 -14.34 -4.91 5.26
C THR A 16 -15.36 -3.78 5.19
N GLY A 17 -15.38 -2.97 6.25
CA GLY A 17 -15.94 -1.65 6.17
C GLY A 17 -14.99 -0.78 5.35
N PRO A 18 -15.49 0.32 4.74
CA PRO A 18 -14.67 1.26 3.98
C PRO A 18 -13.36 1.61 4.71
N ALA A 19 -13.43 1.85 6.03
CA ALA A 19 -12.29 2.13 6.89
C ALA A 19 -11.15 1.08 6.89
N ALA A 20 -11.45 -0.22 6.75
CA ALA A 20 -10.42 -1.26 6.67
C ALA A 20 -9.74 -1.27 5.29
N THR A 21 -10.50 -0.98 4.24
CA THR A 21 -10.00 -0.81 2.88
C THR A 21 -9.15 0.45 2.74
N ASP A 22 -9.55 1.55 3.38
CA ASP A 22 -8.81 2.81 3.39
C ASP A 22 -7.48 2.67 4.14
N ALA A 23 -7.46 1.97 5.27
CA ALA A 23 -6.22 1.65 5.99
C ALA A 23 -5.26 0.76 5.19
N LEU A 24 -5.78 -0.22 4.42
CA LEU A 24 -4.97 -1.05 3.53
C LEU A 24 -4.42 -0.26 2.33
N ALA A 25 -5.22 0.67 1.78
CA ALA A 25 -4.79 1.57 0.72
C ALA A 25 -3.70 2.54 1.21
N ASP A 26 -3.78 3.00 2.45
CA ASP A 26 -2.79 3.87 3.07
C ASP A 26 -1.46 3.14 3.26
N GLU A 27 -1.51 1.93 3.83
CA GLU A 27 -0.31 1.10 4.01
C GLU A 27 0.37 0.78 2.67
N ALA A 28 -0.41 0.49 1.62
CA ALA A 28 0.12 0.24 0.28
C ALA A 28 0.81 1.49 -0.31
N ALA A 29 0.21 2.67 -0.15
CA ALA A 29 0.79 3.93 -0.63
C ALA A 29 2.09 4.27 0.11
N ILE A 30 2.13 4.06 1.44
CA ILE A 30 3.34 4.27 2.26
C ILE A 30 4.46 3.32 1.82
N ARG A 31 4.14 2.04 1.59
CA ARG A 31 5.13 1.06 1.10
C ARG A 31 5.69 1.43 -0.27
N GLU A 32 4.83 1.85 -1.20
CA GLU A 32 5.28 2.26 -2.54
C GLU A 32 6.15 3.52 -2.48
N LEU A 33 5.82 4.48 -1.62
CA LEU A 33 6.64 5.66 -1.39
C LEU A 33 8.02 5.31 -0.82
N PHE A 34 8.08 4.37 0.12
CA PHE A 34 9.35 3.86 0.65
C PHE A 34 10.17 3.16 -0.44
N ALA A 35 9.54 2.31 -1.25
CA ALA A 35 10.19 1.60 -2.34
C ALA A 35 10.75 2.57 -3.40
N ALA A 36 9.98 3.59 -3.80
CA ALA A 36 10.42 4.60 -4.76
C ALA A 36 11.61 5.43 -4.24
N ARG A 37 11.61 5.76 -2.94
CA ARG A 37 12.75 6.44 -2.30
C ARG A 37 13.99 5.56 -2.26
N ALA A 38 13.85 4.29 -1.90
CA ALA A 38 14.96 3.34 -1.90
C ALA A 38 15.52 3.11 -3.31
N GLU A 39 14.66 3.05 -4.33
CA GLU A 39 15.06 2.98 -5.73
C GLU A 39 15.89 4.22 -6.13
N LEU A 40 15.44 5.42 -5.75
CA LEU A 40 16.16 6.66 -6.00
C LEU A 40 17.52 6.71 -5.31
N ASP A 41 17.60 6.30 -4.04
CA ASP A 41 18.85 6.26 -3.27
C ASP A 41 19.84 5.21 -3.81
N SER A 42 19.31 4.12 -4.39
CA SER A 42 20.14 3.08 -5.03
C SER A 42 20.76 3.53 -6.36
N LEU A 43 20.33 4.66 -6.93
CA LEU A 43 20.92 5.20 -8.16
C LEU A 43 22.30 5.77 -7.85
N GLY A 44 23.32 4.98 -8.16
CA GLY A 44 24.70 5.46 -8.15
C GLY A 44 24.91 6.62 -9.15
N ALA A 45 25.98 7.39 -8.94
CA ALA A 45 26.34 8.56 -9.74
C ALA A 45 26.57 8.26 -11.25
N THR A 46 26.66 6.99 -11.63
CA THR A 46 26.83 6.54 -13.02
C THR A 46 25.51 6.10 -13.68
N ALA A 47 24.37 6.24 -12.99
CA ALA A 47 23.08 5.95 -13.59
C ALA A 47 22.85 6.85 -14.83
N SER A 48 22.25 6.28 -15.88
CA SER A 48 21.91 7.08 -17.06
C SER A 48 20.87 8.15 -16.69
N PRO A 49 20.90 9.33 -17.34
CA PRO A 49 19.94 10.41 -17.07
C PRO A 49 18.48 9.95 -17.14
N SER A 50 18.11 9.17 -18.16
CA SER A 50 16.75 8.64 -18.31
C SER A 50 16.33 7.70 -17.18
N ARG A 51 17.28 7.03 -16.52
CA ARG A 51 16.99 6.16 -15.37
C ARG A 51 16.69 6.98 -14.12
N LEU A 52 17.42 8.09 -13.95
CA LEU A 52 17.12 9.06 -12.89
C LEU A 52 15.75 9.70 -13.09
N GLU A 53 15.45 10.18 -14.30
CA GLU A 53 14.15 10.76 -14.65
C GLU A 53 13.01 9.79 -14.31
N ARG A 54 13.13 8.53 -14.73
CA ARG A 54 12.11 7.51 -14.45
C ARG A 54 11.91 7.24 -12.95
N ALA A 55 12.97 7.27 -12.16
CA ALA A 55 12.88 7.10 -10.71
C ALA A 55 12.22 8.30 -10.03
N LEU A 56 12.47 9.52 -10.53
CA LEU A 56 11.80 10.74 -10.06
C LEU A 56 10.31 10.72 -10.40
N GLU A 57 9.94 10.33 -11.63
CA GLU A 57 8.53 10.17 -12.04
C GLU A 57 7.81 9.16 -11.14
N ARG A 58 8.47 8.03 -10.83
CA ARG A 58 7.91 7.01 -9.93
C ARG A 58 7.76 7.52 -8.50
N LEU A 59 8.74 8.26 -8.00
CA LEU A 59 8.67 8.89 -6.68
C LEU A 59 7.51 9.88 -6.59
N GLU A 60 7.33 10.71 -7.62
CA GLU A 60 6.21 11.66 -7.68
C GLU A 60 4.85 10.93 -7.74
N ALA A 61 4.75 9.86 -8.54
CA ALA A 61 3.54 9.05 -8.61
C ALA A 61 3.18 8.43 -7.24
N ALA A 62 4.18 7.92 -6.52
CA ALA A 62 4.00 7.36 -5.18
C ALA A 62 3.61 8.43 -4.14
N GLN A 63 4.18 9.64 -4.23
CA GLN A 63 3.79 10.77 -3.38
C GLN A 63 2.33 11.16 -3.61
N ARG A 64 1.93 11.35 -4.87
CA ARG A 64 0.54 11.67 -5.23
C ARG A 64 -0.44 10.57 -4.80
N ALA A 65 -0.03 9.31 -4.83
CA ALA A 65 -0.86 8.21 -4.32
C ALA A 65 -1.05 8.33 -2.80
N SER A 66 0.02 8.59 -2.06
CA SER A 66 -0.02 8.79 -0.60
C SER A 66 -0.88 10.01 -0.20
N GLU A 67 -0.74 11.14 -0.91
CA GLU A 67 -1.57 12.33 -0.65
C GLU A 67 -3.05 12.09 -0.88
N ARG A 68 -3.41 11.36 -1.95
CA ARG A 68 -4.80 11.02 -2.24
C ARG A 68 -5.41 10.15 -1.15
N THR A 69 -4.65 9.18 -0.63
CA THR A 69 -5.13 8.34 0.46
C THR A 69 -5.30 9.15 1.75
N LEU A 70 -4.35 10.03 2.07
CA LEU A 70 -4.47 10.93 3.23
C LEU A 70 -5.69 11.85 3.12
N ALA A 71 -5.95 12.40 1.93
CA ALA A 71 -7.11 13.25 1.68
C ALA A 71 -8.44 12.49 1.75
N GLN A 72 -8.45 11.18 1.52
CA GLN A 72 -9.64 10.33 1.68
C GLN A 72 -9.90 9.94 3.14
N ALA A 73 -8.88 10.00 4.00
CA ALA A 73 -8.96 9.64 5.41
C ALA A 73 -9.33 10.81 6.36
N ALA A 74 -9.38 12.05 5.86
CA ALA A 74 -9.66 13.28 6.61
C ALA A 74 -11.13 13.72 6.52
#